data_AF-A0A3S4DKX0-F1
#
_entry.id   AF-A0A3S4DKX0-F1
#
_cell.length_a   1.000
_cell.length_b   1.000
_cell.length_c   1.000
_cell.angle_alpha   90.00
_cell.angle_beta   90.00
_cell.angle_gamma   90.00
#
_symmetry.space_group_name_H-M   'P 1'
#
loop_
_entity.id
_entity.type
_entity.pdbx_description
1 polymer ?
#
loop_
_entity_poly.entity_id
_entity_poly.type
_entity_poly.pdbx_seq_one_letter_code
_entity_poly.pdbx_strand_id
1 'polypeptide(L)' 'MTESHEPTHDEKRHEQLTRAEHSTEADAAPRVEVSHPEEGVTRIDVSDDAAVRPGERDSETDGS' A
#
# COMPACT_ATOMS: atom_id res chain seq x y z
N MET A 1 16.75 -10.04 30.11
CA MET A 1 15.61 -10.53 29.34
C MET A 1 15.21 -9.42 28.39
N THR A 2 15.64 -9.47 27.14
CA THR A 2 15.07 -8.59 26.11
C THR A 2 13.79 -9.27 25.66
N GLU A 3 12.64 -8.71 26.04
CA GLU A 3 11.36 -9.12 25.48
C GLU A 3 11.50 -9.12 23.96
N SER A 4 11.28 -10.27 23.33
CA SER A 4 11.21 -10.35 21.88
C SER A 4 9.86 -9.75 21.50
N HIS A 5 9.84 -8.46 21.21
CA HIS A 5 8.65 -7.78 20.68
C HIS A 5 8.29 -8.46 19.35
N GLU A 6 7.15 -9.14 19.32
CA GLU A 6 6.63 -9.69 18.07
C GLU A 6 6.20 -8.51 17.19
N PRO A 7 6.80 -8.33 16.00
CA PRO A 7 6.45 -7.19 15.17
C PRO A 7 5.00 -7.37 14.70
N THR A 8 4.23 -6.29 14.82
CA THR A 8 2.85 -6.24 14.36
C THR A 8 2.78 -6.47 12.85
N HIS A 9 1.57 -6.73 12.33
CA HIS A 9 1.39 -6.91 10.89
C HIS A 9 1.87 -5.69 10.09
N ASP A 10 1.68 -4.48 10.62
CA ASP A 10 2.11 -3.25 9.96
C ASP A 10 3.63 -3.12 9.92
N GLU A 11 4.31 -3.43 11.03
CA GLU A 11 5.78 -3.47 11.10
C GLU A 11 6.37 -4.50 10.10
N LYS A 12 5.80 -5.71 10.04
CA LYS A 12 6.22 -6.75 9.09
C LYS A 12 5.98 -6.33 7.64
N ARG A 13 4.87 -5.64 7.35
CA ARG A 13 4.57 -5.13 6.01
C ARG A 13 5.58 -4.04 5.63
N HIS A 14 5.83 -3.09 6.52
CA HIS A 14 6.77 -2.00 6.30
C HIS A 14 8.17 -2.52 5.98
N GLU A 15 8.69 -3.45 6.78
CA GLU A 15 9.98 -4.09 6.52
C GLU A 15 10.03 -4.82 5.17
N GLN A 16 8.96 -5.53 4.80
CA GLN A 16 8.91 -6.22 3.51
C GLN A 16 8.92 -5.26 2.32
N LEU A 17 8.21 -4.14 2.42
CA LEU A 17 8.10 -3.15 1.34
C LEU A 17 9.37 -2.28 1.21
N THR A 18 10.09 -2.06 2.31
CA THR A 18 11.33 -1.27 2.33
C THR A 18 12.60 -2.07 2.07
N ARG A 19 12.50 -3.42 2.01
CA ARG A 19 13.67 -4.30 1.87
C ARG A 19 14.30 -4.30 0.48
N ALA A 20 13.57 -3.91 -0.57
CA ALA A 20 14.11 -3.95 -1.92
C ALA A 20 15.13 -2.83 -2.16
N GLU A 21 16.12 -3.10 -3.00
CA GLU A 21 17.05 -2.07 -3.49
C GLU A 21 16.24 -1.02 -4.26
N HIS A 22 16.43 0.26 -3.93
CA HIS A 22 15.62 1.41 -4.37
C HIS A 22 14.23 1.58 -3.74
N SER A 23 13.81 0.73 -2.79
CA SER A 23 12.59 1.04 -2.01
C SER A 23 12.80 2.29 -1.16
N THR A 24 11.73 3.07 -1.03
CA THR A 24 11.68 4.27 -0.19
C THR A 24 10.59 4.14 0.87
N GLU A 25 10.57 5.03 1.87
CA GLU A 25 9.54 5.06 2.91
C GLU A 25 8.12 5.21 2.31
N ALA A 26 8.01 5.89 1.17
CA ALA A 26 6.76 6.01 0.41
C ALA A 26 6.22 4.66 -0.09
N ASP A 27 7.08 3.63 -0.23
CA ASP A 27 6.62 2.29 -0.61
C ASP A 27 5.85 1.59 0.50
N ALA A 28 6.19 1.89 1.76
CA ALA A 28 5.48 1.39 2.92
C ALA A 28 4.19 2.16 3.22
N ALA A 29 3.97 3.34 2.62
CA ALA A 29 2.77 4.13 2.84
C ALA A 29 1.49 3.36 2.41
N PRO A 30 0.35 3.56 3.09
CA PRO A 30 -0.93 3.01 2.66
C PRO A 30 -1.36 3.66 1.33
N ARG A 31 -1.51 2.85 0.28
CA ARG A 31 -1.93 3.33 -1.06
C ARG A 31 -3.44 3.22 -1.29
N VAL A 32 -4.16 2.56 -0.40
CA VAL A 32 -5.60 2.35 -0.51
C VAL A 32 -6.27 2.76 0.79
N GLU A 33 -7.40 3.45 0.67
CA GLU A 33 -8.30 3.70 1.79
C GLU A 33 -9.38 2.61 1.79
N VAL A 34 -9.59 1.98 2.94
CA VAL A 34 -10.63 0.97 3.11
C VAL A 34 -11.72 1.55 4.00
N SER A 35 -12.89 1.78 3.41
CA SER A 35 -14.06 2.35 4.08
C SER A 35 -15.15 1.28 4.20
N HIS A 36 -15.93 1.33 5.28
CA HIS A 36 -17.05 0.41 5.53
C HIS A 36 -18.36 1.20 5.65
N PRO A 37 -18.92 1.69 4.53
CA PRO A 37 -20.06 2.62 4.57
C PRO A 37 -21.36 1.97 5.08
N GLU A 38 -21.52 0.66 4.95
CA GLU A 38 -22.68 -0.11 5.39
C GLU A 38 -22.24 -1.52 5.84
N GLU A 39 -23.02 -2.18 6.70
CA GLU A 39 -22.70 -3.51 7.20
C GLU A 39 -22.60 -4.53 6.05
N GLY A 40 -21.42 -5.14 5.92
CA GLY A 40 -21.13 -6.12 4.87
C GLY A 40 -20.56 -5.54 3.59
N VAL A 41 -20.42 -4.22 3.47
CA VAL A 41 -19.78 -3.57 2.31
C VAL A 41 -18.43 -3.01 2.72
N THR A 42 -17.39 -3.54 2.07
CA THR A 42 -16.03 -3.00 2.11
C THR A 42 -15.78 -2.26 0.80
N ARG A 43 -15.68 -0.94 0.88
CA ARG A 43 -15.25 -0.09 -0.23
C ARG A 43 -13.74 0.11 -0.13
N ILE A 44 -13.05 -0.16 -1.21
CA ILE A 44 -11.60 0.08 -1.34
C ILE A 44 -11.43 1.17 -2.37
N ASP A 45 -10.84 2.29 -1.96
CA ASP A 45 -10.50 3.40 -2.82
C ASP A 45 -8.98 3.55 -2.93
N VAL A 46 -8.48 4.03 -4.07
CA VAL A 46 -7.03 4.21 -4.26
C VAL A 46 -6.69 5.63 -3.83
N SER A 47 -5.78 5.76 -2.86
CA SER A 47 -5.40 7.05 -2.29
C SER A 47 -4.90 8.00 -3.38
N ASP A 48 -5.22 9.29 -3.24
CA ASP A 48 -4.85 10.26 -4.28
C ASP A 48 -3.33 10.37 -4.48
N ASP A 49 -2.57 10.13 -3.40
CA ASP A 49 -1.11 10.15 -3.33
C ASP A 49 -0.45 8.85 -3.85
N ALA A 50 -1.23 7.86 -4.26
CA ALA A 50 -0.69 6.60 -4.76
C ALA A 50 0.04 6.81 -6.10
N ALA A 51 1.34 6.46 -6.12
CA ALA A 51 2.18 6.58 -7.32
C ALA A 51 1.71 5.76 -8.53
N VAL A 52 0.90 4.71 -8.33
CA VAL A 52 0.33 3.88 -9.39
C VAL A 52 -1.14 3.65 -9.09
N ARG A 53 -2.01 3.98 -10.05
CA ARG A 53 -3.47 3.79 -9.95
C ARG A 53 -3.96 2.73 -10.92
N PRO A 54 -4.30 1.52 -10.44
CA PRO A 54 -4.77 0.46 -11.31
C PRO A 54 -6.14 0.84 -11.91
N GLY A 55 -6.21 0.92 -13.24
CA GLY A 55 -7.46 1.17 -13.99
C GLY A 55 -7.58 2.55 -14.63
N GLU A 56 -6.79 3.54 -14.18
CA GLU A 56 -6.50 4.69 -15.01
C GLU A 56 -5.57 4.21 -16.13
N ARG A 57 -6.08 4.19 -17.36
CA ARG A 57 -5.21 4.02 -18.53
C ARG A 57 -4.31 5.25 -18.54
N ASP A 58 -3.03 5.10 -18.17
CA ASP A 58 -2.01 6.03 -18.61
C ASP A 58 -2.18 6.17 -20.12
N SER A 59 -2.68 7.31 -20.59
CA SER A 59 -2.97 7.56 -22.00
C SER A 59 -1.70 7.58 -22.88
N GLU A 60 -0.54 7.25 -22.32
CA GLU A 60 0.77 7.24 -22.96
C GLU A 60 1.44 5.85 -23.04
N THR A 61 0.82 4.78 -22.54
CA THR A 61 1.33 3.39 -22.70
C THR A 61 0.31 2.52 -23.43
N ASP A 62 -0.05 2.92 -24.66
CA ASP A 62 -0.59 2.01 -25.68
C ASP A 62 0.51 1.83 -26.73
N GLY A 63 0.88 0.58 -27.00
CA GLY A 63 2.17 0.18 -27.57
C GLY A 63 2.58 0.89 -28.87
N SER A 64 3.88 1.21 -28.95
CA SER A 64 4.62 1.35 -30.22
C SER A 64 5.51 0.14 -30.46
#